data_AF-A0A0F9S9F4-F1
#
_entry.id   AF-A0A0F9S9F4-F1
#
_cell.length_a   1.000
_cell.length_b   1.000
_cell.length_c   1.000
_cell.angle_alpha   90.00
_cell.angle_beta   90.00
_cell.angle_gamma   90.00
#
_symmetry.space_group_name_H-M   'P 1'
#
loop_
_entity.id
_entity.type
_entity.pdbx_description
1 polymer ?
#
loop_
_entity_poly.entity_id
_entity_poly.type
_entity_poly.pdbx_seq_one_letter_code
_entity_poly.pdbx_strand_id
1 'polypeptide(L)'
;MSNEKDVLLHITISRGLKDKLEAMKGKSTYSTITGFVREAIRDKLRRMENPNIFNPGINPETLDKIYKLQLEQNILLKANMNHKTTINGNMKELGKRLKGQQVELYKDRIVSILKQQGSLRVEGISDHTDIEVDEIIKVLTVLQELGKVELNMKNGRWMNI
;
A
#
# COMPACT_ATOMS: atom_id res chain seq x y z
N MET A 1 20.73 29.89 28.59
CA MET A 1 19.67 28.94 28.94
C MET A 1 18.51 29.75 29.49
N SER A 2 17.48 29.97 28.68
CA SER A 2 16.29 30.73 29.08
C SER A 2 15.40 29.85 29.97
N ASN A 3 15.26 30.24 31.23
CA ASN A 3 14.20 29.75 32.12
C ASN A 3 12.85 30.25 31.60
N GLU A 4 12.22 29.51 30.69
CA GLU A 4 10.79 29.71 30.42
C GLU A 4 10.04 29.28 31.68
N LYS A 5 9.50 30.25 32.42
CA LYS A 5 8.60 29.99 33.53
C LYS A 5 7.35 29.34 32.96
N ASP A 6 7.07 28.10 33.33
CA ASP A 6 5.79 27.45 33.04
C ASP A 6 4.66 28.33 33.60
N VAL A 7 3.92 28.98 32.70
CA VAL A 7 2.76 29.82 33.09
C VAL A 7 1.58 28.89 33.34
N LEU A 8 1.28 28.65 34.62
CA LEU A 8 0.13 27.87 35.04
C LEU A 8 -1.14 28.75 35.02
N LEU A 9 -2.07 28.44 34.12
CA LEU A 9 -3.37 29.14 34.03
C LEU A 9 -4.46 28.30 34.67
N HIS A 10 -5.04 28.81 35.76
CA HIS A 10 -6.24 28.25 36.38
C HIS A 10 -7.48 28.96 35.84
N ILE A 11 -8.42 28.17 35.31
CA ILE A 11 -9.65 28.69 34.72
C ILE A 11 -10.83 28.04 35.43
N THR A 12 -11.61 28.88 36.11
CA THR A 12 -12.86 28.48 36.74
C THR A 12 -14.01 28.91 35.85
N ILE A 13 -14.88 27.97 35.53
CA ILE A 13 -16.09 28.22 34.73
C ILE A 13 -17.33 27.97 35.59
N SER A 14 -18.34 28.83 35.43
CA SER A 14 -19.62 28.65 36.09
C SER A 14 -20.37 27.43 35.53
N ARG A 15 -21.28 26.85 36.31
CA ARG A 15 -22.04 25.65 35.92
C ARG A 15 -22.81 25.84 34.61
N GLY A 16 -23.53 26.95 34.47
CA GLY A 16 -24.27 27.25 33.24
C GLY A 16 -23.39 27.47 32.01
N LEU A 17 -22.15 27.95 32.19
CA LEU A 17 -21.18 28.05 31.10
C LEU A 17 -20.62 26.67 30.74
N LYS A 18 -20.38 25.82 31.75
CA LYS A 18 -19.96 24.43 31.54
C LYS A 18 -20.98 23.66 30.69
N ASP A 19 -22.27 23.78 30.97
CA ASP A 19 -23.32 23.09 30.21
C ASP A 19 -23.36 23.55 28.74
N LYS A 20 -23.18 24.85 28.49
CA LYS A 20 -23.05 25.39 27.12
C LYS A 20 -21.81 24.86 26.40
N LEU A 21 -20.67 24.80 27.10
CA LEU A 21 -19.43 24.27 26.54
C LEU A 21 -19.52 22.78 26.27
N GLU A 22 -20.24 22.00 27.10
CA GLU A 22 -20.51 20.59 26.86
C GLU A 22 -21.36 20.38 25.60
N ALA A 23 -22.42 21.17 25.43
CA ALA A 23 -23.26 21.13 24.24
C ALA A 23 -22.47 21.48 22.95
N MET A 24 -21.55 22.44 23.04
CA MET A 24 -20.65 22.80 21.93
C MET A 24 -19.61 21.71 21.66
N LYS A 25 -19.02 21.14 22.72
CA LYS A 25 -18.03 20.05 22.63
C LYS A 25 -18.62 18.77 22.05
N GLY A 26 -19.90 18.47 22.31
CA GLY A 26 -20.61 17.36 21.68
C GLY A 26 -20.61 17.40 20.14
N LYS A 27 -20.35 18.57 19.55
CA LYS A 27 -20.19 18.78 18.10
C LYS A 27 -18.73 18.85 17.64
N SER A 28 -17.77 18.56 18.53
CA SER A 28 -16.33 18.68 18.28
C SER A 28 -15.62 17.32 18.33
N THR A 29 -14.37 17.26 17.87
CA THR A 29 -13.53 16.05 17.88
C THR A 29 -12.81 15.79 19.21
N TYR A 30 -12.94 16.68 20.21
CA TYR A 30 -12.20 16.59 21.45
C TYR A 30 -12.85 15.64 22.46
N SER A 31 -12.06 14.77 23.10
CA SER A 31 -12.54 13.75 24.04
C SER A 31 -12.99 14.30 25.39
N THR A 32 -12.42 15.43 25.84
CA THR A 32 -12.74 16.06 27.15
C THR A 32 -13.06 17.55 27.00
N ILE A 33 -13.87 18.08 27.92
CA ILE A 33 -14.20 19.52 27.98
C ILE A 33 -12.93 20.32 28.26
N THR A 34 -12.07 19.83 29.16
CA THR A 34 -10.79 20.46 29.48
C THR A 34 -9.89 20.55 28.25
N GLY A 35 -9.84 19.49 27.43
CA GLY A 35 -9.11 19.50 26.16
C GLY A 35 -9.68 20.52 25.18
N PHE A 36 -11.00 20.56 25.03
CA PHE A 36 -11.71 21.53 24.20
C PHE A 36 -11.41 22.99 24.61
N VAL A 37 -11.51 23.29 25.90
CA VAL A 37 -11.25 24.64 26.43
C VAL A 37 -9.78 25.02 26.27
N ARG A 38 -8.85 24.11 26.56
CA ARG A 38 -7.40 24.36 26.41
C ARG A 38 -7.02 24.70 24.99
N GLU A 39 -7.53 23.98 24.01
CA GLU A 39 -7.25 24.25 22.60
C GLU A 39 -7.91 25.55 22.13
N ALA A 40 -9.13 25.85 22.58
CA ALA A 40 -9.76 27.14 22.27
C ALA A 40 -8.94 28.34 22.80
N ILE A 41 -8.33 28.21 23.98
CA ILE A 41 -7.45 29.23 24.54
C ILE A 41 -6.15 29.33 23.75
N ARG A 42 -5.51 28.20 23.43
CA ARG A 42 -4.30 28.19 22.60
C ARG A 42 -4.53 28.83 21.24
N ASP A 43 -5.65 28.51 20.59
CA ASP A 43 -6.04 29.13 19.35
C ASP A 43 -6.25 30.63 19.52
N LYS A 44 -6.94 31.06 20.58
CA LYS A 44 -7.14 32.48 20.84
C LYS A 44 -5.80 33.22 21.06
N LEU A 45 -4.87 32.64 21.82
CA LEU A 45 -3.54 33.20 22.04
C LEU A 45 -2.74 33.28 20.75
N ARG A 46 -2.71 32.21 19.95
CA ARG A 46 -2.06 32.20 18.63
C ARG A 46 -2.60 33.28 17.69
N ARG A 47 -3.92 33.51 17.71
CA ARG A 47 -4.56 34.59 16.94
C ARG A 47 -4.20 35.98 17.45
N MET A 48 -3.98 36.14 18.75
CA MET A 48 -3.56 37.41 19.34
C MET A 48 -2.08 37.70 19.04
N GLU A 49 -1.23 36.69 19.02
CA GLU A 49 0.19 36.82 18.66
C GLU A 49 0.40 37.04 17.15
N ASN A 50 -0.44 36.44 16.32
CA ASN A 50 -0.35 36.52 14.86
C ASN A 50 -1.69 37.00 14.23
N PRO A 51 -2.13 38.24 14.51
CA PRO A 51 -3.44 38.73 14.07
C PRO A 51 -3.55 38.79 12.54
N ASN A 52 -2.44 39.01 11.82
CA ASN A 52 -2.44 39.12 10.36
C ASN A 52 -2.64 37.76 9.64
N ILE A 53 -2.37 36.64 10.31
CA ILE A 53 -2.56 35.29 9.74
C ILE A 53 -3.99 34.80 9.96
N PHE A 54 -4.62 35.21 11.07
CA PHE A 54 -5.91 34.67 11.52
C PHE A 54 -7.06 35.68 11.55
N ASN A 55 -6.81 36.94 11.22
CA ASN A 55 -7.83 37.90 10.85
C ASN A 55 -7.76 38.13 9.35
N PRO A 56 -8.17 37.18 8.52
CA PRO A 56 -8.25 37.48 7.12
C PRO A 56 -9.50 38.34 6.93
N GLY A 57 -9.36 39.49 6.28
CA GLY A 57 -10.47 40.10 5.54
C GLY A 57 -10.92 39.22 4.36
N ILE A 58 -11.00 37.90 4.54
CA ILE A 58 -11.47 36.95 3.53
C ILE A 58 -12.97 36.83 3.75
N ASN A 59 -13.71 37.28 2.73
CA ASN A 59 -15.15 37.16 2.63
C ASN A 59 -15.57 35.68 2.83
N PRO A 60 -16.57 35.37 3.68
CA PRO A 60 -17.07 34.01 3.90
C PRO A 60 -17.32 33.18 2.63
N GLU A 61 -17.72 33.81 1.53
CA GLU A 61 -17.92 33.15 0.23
C GLU A 61 -16.63 32.55 -0.35
N THR A 62 -15.49 33.18 -0.09
CA THR A 62 -14.17 32.69 -0.56
C THR A 62 -13.72 31.47 0.24
N LEU A 63 -14.02 31.43 1.54
CA LEU A 63 -13.77 30.25 2.39
C LEU A 63 -14.59 29.04 1.94
N ASP A 64 -15.87 29.26 1.61
CA ASP A 64 -16.76 28.17 1.15
C ASP A 64 -16.31 27.62 -0.22
N LYS A 65 -15.79 28.48 -1.11
CA LYS A 65 -15.19 28.05 -2.39
C LYS A 65 -13.92 27.24 -2.20
N ILE A 66 -13.02 27.64 -1.30
CA ILE A 66 -11.78 26.89 -1.01
C ILE A 66 -12.12 25.51 -0.43
N TYR A 67 -13.10 25.45 0.47
CA TYR A 67 -13.54 24.19 1.06
C TYR A 67 -14.13 23.22 0.00
N LYS A 68 -14.99 23.72 -0.89
CA LYS A 68 -15.55 22.91 -2.00
C LYS A 68 -14.46 22.38 -2.94
N LEU A 69 -13.51 23.24 -3.33
CA LEU A 69 -12.38 22.83 -4.18
C LEU A 69 -11.50 21.77 -3.52
N GLN A 70 -11.24 21.88 -2.21
CA GLN A 70 -10.51 20.84 -1.46
C GLN A 70 -11.28 19.52 -1.37
N LEU A 71 -12.61 19.57 -1.27
CA LEU A 71 -13.44 18.38 -1.23
C LEU A 71 -13.41 17.63 -2.57
N GLU A 72 -13.56 18.36 -3.68
CA GLU A 72 -13.49 17.82 -5.04
C GLU A 72 -12.11 17.21 -5.35
N GLN A 73 -11.03 17.89 -4.98
CA GLN A 73 -9.68 17.35 -5.13
C GLN A 73 -9.47 16.07 -4.31
N ASN A 74 -10.00 15.99 -3.08
CA ASN A 74 -9.90 14.78 -2.26
C ASN A 74 -10.69 13.60 -2.86
N ILE A 75 -11.86 13.86 -3.46
CA ILE A 75 -12.64 12.83 -4.15
C ILE A 75 -11.86 12.30 -5.37
N LEU A 76 -11.30 13.20 -6.17
CA LEU A 76 -10.47 12.85 -7.33
C LEU A 76 -9.20 12.07 -6.91
N LEU A 77 -8.52 12.49 -5.84
CA LEU A 77 -7.35 11.79 -5.30
C LEU A 77 -7.71 10.38 -4.83
N LYS A 78 -8.83 10.19 -4.12
CA LYS A 78 -9.31 8.86 -3.72
C LYS A 78 -9.64 7.98 -4.93
N ALA A 79 -10.32 8.53 -5.94
CA ALA A 79 -10.63 7.80 -7.17
C ALA A 79 -9.36 7.36 -7.92
N ASN A 80 -8.34 8.21 -7.97
CA ASN A 80 -7.04 7.89 -8.57
C ASN A 80 -6.26 6.83 -7.78
N MET A 81 -6.30 6.87 -6.43
CA MET A 81 -5.68 5.81 -5.61
C MET A 81 -6.36 4.46 -5.82
N ASN A 82 -7.69 4.44 -5.94
CA ASN A 82 -8.43 3.20 -6.24
C ASN A 82 -8.04 2.65 -7.62
N HIS A 83 -7.96 3.50 -8.65
CA HIS A 83 -7.51 3.09 -9.99
C HIS A 83 -6.08 2.52 -9.97
N LYS A 84 -5.15 3.17 -9.26
CA LYS A 84 -3.76 2.68 -9.13
C LYS A 84 -3.70 1.32 -8.44
N THR A 85 -4.55 1.08 -7.45
CA THR A 85 -4.65 -0.21 -6.75
C THR A 85 -5.17 -1.30 -7.68
N THR A 86 -6.19 -1.02 -8.48
CA THR A 86 -6.73 -1.94 -9.49
C THR A 86 -5.71 -2.26 -10.59
N ILE A 87 -4.98 -1.25 -11.09
CA ILE A 87 -3.93 -1.44 -12.10
C ILE A 87 -2.82 -2.34 -11.57
N ASN A 88 -2.35 -2.11 -10.34
CA ASN A 88 -1.31 -2.95 -9.72
C ASN A 88 -1.81 -4.40 -9.49
N GLY A 89 -3.08 -4.57 -9.11
CA GLY A 89 -3.72 -5.88 -9.01
C GLY A 89 -3.71 -6.63 -10.34
N ASN A 90 -4.20 -5.97 -11.40
CA ASN A 90 -4.27 -6.53 -12.75
C ASN A 90 -2.87 -6.84 -13.32
N MET A 91 -1.88 -5.98 -13.09
CA MET A 91 -0.48 -6.21 -13.50
C MET A 91 0.12 -7.44 -12.81
N LYS A 92 -0.14 -7.62 -11.50
CA LYS A 92 0.33 -8.78 -10.75
C LYS A 92 -0.34 -10.08 -11.24
N GLU A 93 -1.62 -10.02 -11.58
CA GLU A 93 -2.35 -11.17 -12.13
C GLU A 93 -1.87 -11.52 -13.55
N LEU A 94 -1.67 -10.52 -14.42
CA LEU A 94 -1.08 -10.70 -15.74
C LEU A 94 0.33 -11.31 -15.64
N GLY A 95 1.17 -10.82 -14.73
CA GLY A 95 2.50 -11.40 -14.49
C GLY A 95 2.45 -12.86 -14.04
N LYS A 96 1.46 -13.25 -13.22
CA LYS A 96 1.25 -14.65 -12.85
C LYS A 96 0.78 -15.51 -14.04
N ARG A 97 -0.14 -15.01 -14.85
CA ARG A 97 -0.65 -15.72 -16.04
C ARG A 97 0.44 -15.92 -17.09
N LEU A 98 1.25 -14.90 -17.34
CA LEU A 98 2.38 -14.97 -18.27
C LEU A 98 3.44 -15.98 -17.80
N LYS A 99 3.80 -15.96 -16.51
CA LYS A 99 4.71 -16.98 -15.94
C LYS A 99 4.12 -18.39 -16.05
N GLY A 100 2.83 -18.56 -15.79
CA GLY A 100 2.14 -19.85 -15.95
C GLY A 100 2.18 -20.37 -17.39
N GLN A 101 1.90 -19.52 -18.38
CA GLN A 101 1.97 -19.88 -19.80
C GLN A 101 3.40 -20.19 -20.26
N GLN A 102 4.39 -19.44 -19.79
CA GLN A 102 5.80 -19.68 -20.09
C GLN A 102 6.28 -21.02 -19.52
N VAL A 103 5.87 -21.36 -18.29
CA VAL A 103 6.15 -22.66 -17.67
C VAL A 103 5.51 -23.81 -18.46
N GLU A 104 4.27 -23.66 -18.94
CA GLU A 104 3.63 -24.69 -19.78
C GLU A 104 4.36 -24.88 -21.12
N LEU A 105 4.76 -23.80 -21.80
CA LEU A 105 5.55 -23.89 -23.03
C LEU A 105 6.89 -24.60 -22.79
N TYR A 106 7.54 -24.34 -21.65
CA TYR A 106 8.78 -25.02 -21.29
C TYR A 106 8.58 -26.50 -20.97
N LYS A 107 7.46 -26.89 -20.33
CA LYS A 107 7.14 -28.30 -20.07
C LYS A 107 7.10 -29.11 -21.36
N ASP A 108 6.35 -28.64 -22.36
CA ASP A 108 6.18 -29.37 -23.62
C ASP A 108 7.50 -29.54 -24.36
N ARG A 109 8.32 -28.48 -24.37
CA ARG A 109 9.63 -28.49 -25.04
C ARG A 109 10.62 -29.44 -24.35
N ILE A 110 10.69 -29.41 -23.02
CA ILE A 110 11.56 -30.28 -22.22
C ILE A 110 11.13 -31.75 -22.37
N VAL A 111 9.83 -32.04 -22.28
CA VAL A 111 9.30 -33.41 -22.48
C VAL A 111 9.59 -33.91 -23.89
N SER A 112 9.42 -33.06 -24.92
CA SER A 112 9.72 -33.42 -26.31
C SER A 112 11.18 -33.84 -26.50
N ILE A 113 12.11 -33.05 -25.95
CA ILE A 113 13.54 -33.35 -26.03
C ILE A 113 13.92 -34.60 -25.24
N LEU A 114 13.35 -34.80 -24.04
CA LEU A 114 13.60 -36.01 -23.26
C LEU A 114 13.04 -37.27 -23.94
N LYS A 115 11.93 -37.16 -24.68
CA LYS A 115 11.41 -38.26 -25.51
C LYS A 115 12.30 -38.56 -26.71
N GLN A 116 12.89 -37.54 -27.34
CA GLN A 116 13.79 -37.73 -28.48
C GLN A 116 15.16 -38.29 -28.09
N GLN A 117 15.74 -37.79 -26.99
CA GLN A 117 17.10 -38.12 -26.55
C GLN A 117 17.14 -39.24 -25.49
N GLY A 118 15.99 -39.64 -24.96
CA GLY A 118 15.80 -40.67 -23.94
C GLY A 118 16.18 -40.20 -22.52
N SER A 119 17.39 -39.70 -22.34
CA SER A 119 17.82 -39.09 -21.07
C SER A 119 18.84 -37.99 -21.29
N LEU A 120 18.83 -36.93 -20.48
CA LEU A 120 19.78 -35.83 -20.56
C LEU A 120 20.11 -35.25 -19.17
N ARG A 121 21.28 -34.64 -19.04
CA ARG A 121 21.56 -33.74 -17.90
C ARG A 121 20.89 -32.39 -18.12
N VAL A 122 20.74 -31.60 -17.06
CA VAL A 122 20.08 -30.29 -17.13
C VAL A 122 20.79 -29.35 -18.10
N GLU A 123 22.12 -29.36 -18.14
CA GLU A 123 22.92 -28.58 -19.08
C GLU A 123 22.64 -29.00 -20.52
N GLY A 124 22.54 -30.31 -20.76
CA GLY A 124 22.17 -30.83 -22.08
C GLY A 124 20.75 -30.44 -22.49
N ILE A 125 19.80 -30.37 -21.55
CA ILE A 125 18.45 -29.85 -21.84
C ILE A 125 18.53 -28.36 -22.19
N SER A 126 19.33 -27.58 -21.47
CA SER A 126 19.57 -26.15 -21.74
C SER A 126 20.10 -25.94 -23.16
N ASP A 127 21.13 -26.68 -23.56
CA ASP A 127 21.73 -26.58 -24.90
C ASP A 127 20.73 -26.87 -26.03
N HIS A 128 19.75 -27.77 -25.82
CA HIS A 128 18.76 -28.13 -26.85
C HIS A 128 17.51 -27.24 -26.83
N THR A 129 17.21 -26.61 -25.70
CA THR A 129 15.99 -25.81 -25.50
C THR A 129 16.24 -24.31 -25.53
N ASP A 130 17.47 -23.86 -25.35
CA ASP A 130 17.81 -22.45 -25.07
C ASP A 130 17.03 -21.91 -23.85
N ILE A 131 16.75 -22.76 -22.87
CA ILE A 131 16.13 -22.39 -21.58
C ILE A 131 17.22 -22.38 -20.53
N GLU A 132 17.21 -21.37 -19.66
CA GLU A 132 18.14 -21.28 -18.54
C GLU A 132 18.01 -22.48 -17.59
N VAL A 133 19.14 -22.95 -17.08
CA VAL A 133 19.26 -24.09 -16.16
C VAL A 133 18.29 -23.98 -14.97
N ASP A 134 18.19 -22.80 -14.37
CA ASP A 134 17.32 -22.57 -13.20
C ASP A 134 15.82 -22.73 -13.54
N GLU A 135 15.41 -22.31 -14.73
CA GLU A 135 14.02 -22.48 -15.19
C GLU A 135 13.74 -23.94 -15.56
N ILE A 136 14.73 -24.63 -16.14
CA ILE A 136 14.61 -26.07 -16.43
C ILE A 136 14.44 -26.87 -15.13
N ILE A 137 15.21 -26.57 -14.08
CA ILE A 137 15.10 -27.26 -12.79
C ILE A 137 13.68 -27.10 -12.22
N LYS A 138 13.14 -25.87 -12.22
CA LYS A 138 11.76 -25.60 -11.76
C LYS A 138 10.74 -26.43 -12.53
N VAL A 139 10.88 -26.50 -13.85
CA VAL A 139 9.96 -27.26 -14.71
C VAL A 139 10.08 -28.76 -14.47
N LEU A 140 11.30 -29.29 -14.33
CA LEU A 140 11.56 -30.71 -14.07
C LEU A 140 11.02 -31.15 -12.71
N THR A 141 11.14 -30.32 -11.66
CA THR A 141 10.53 -30.59 -10.35
C THR A 141 9.01 -30.75 -10.49
N VAL A 142 8.34 -29.83 -11.20
CA VAL A 142 6.89 -29.92 -11.43
C VAL A 142 6.53 -31.16 -12.27
N LEU A 143 7.30 -31.48 -13.31
CA LEU A 143 7.05 -32.66 -14.14
C LEU A 143 7.28 -33.98 -13.36
N GLN A 144 8.21 -33.99 -12.41
CA GLN A 144 8.48 -35.12 -11.53
C GLN A 144 7.33 -35.35 -10.55
N GLU A 145 6.81 -34.28 -9.93
CA GLU A 145 5.60 -34.36 -9.07
C GLU A 145 4.39 -34.90 -9.84
N LEU A 146 4.30 -34.59 -11.14
CA LEU A 146 3.27 -35.11 -12.04
C LEU A 146 3.55 -36.52 -12.57
N GLY A 147 4.67 -37.14 -12.22
CA GLY A 147 5.06 -38.49 -12.65
C GLY A 147 5.40 -38.61 -14.14
N LYS A 148 5.73 -37.50 -14.83
CA LYS A 148 6.07 -37.50 -16.26
C LYS A 148 7.56 -37.68 -16.54
N VAL A 149 8.40 -37.34 -15.57
CA VAL A 149 9.86 -37.45 -15.68
C VAL A 149 10.45 -37.99 -14.39
N GLU A 150 11.60 -38.65 -14.49
CA GLU A 150 12.36 -39.18 -13.35
C GLU A 150 13.81 -38.69 -13.40
N LEU A 151 14.39 -38.42 -12.23
CA LEU A 151 15.82 -38.15 -12.08
C LEU A 151 16.55 -39.45 -11.72
N ASN A 152 17.46 -39.88 -12.58
CA ASN A 152 18.41 -40.93 -12.25
C ASN A 152 19.51 -40.38 -11.34
N MET A 153 19.37 -40.64 -10.04
CA MET A 153 20.29 -40.18 -9.00
C MET A 153 21.73 -40.69 -9.16
N LYS A 154 21.98 -41.76 -9.93
CA LYS A 154 23.33 -42.33 -10.12
C LYS A 154 24.18 -41.53 -11.10
N ASN A 155 23.57 -40.90 -12.11
CA ASN A 155 24.29 -40.21 -13.18
C ASN A 155 23.83 -38.76 -13.40
N GLY A 156 22.83 -38.29 -12.63
CA GLY A 156 22.29 -36.94 -12.68
C GLY A 156 21.48 -36.64 -13.94
N ARG A 157 20.97 -37.68 -14.63
CA ARG A 157 20.22 -37.52 -15.88
C ARG A 157 18.72 -37.63 -15.63
N TRP A 158 17.98 -36.75 -16.27
CA TRP A 158 16.52 -36.76 -16.33
C TRP A 158 16.06 -37.61 -17.51
N MET A 159 14.97 -38.35 -17.32
CA MET A 159 14.35 -39.19 -18.34
C MET A 159 12.83 -39.03 -18.33
N ASN A 160 12.21 -39.13 -19.50
CA ASN A 160 10.76 -39.19 -19.58
C ASN A 160 10.27 -40.58 -19.18
N ILE A 161 9.15 -40.64 -18.44
CA ILE A 161 8.44 -41.87 -18.07
C ILE A 161 7.22 -42.07 -18.97
#